data_AF-A0AB74JC82-F1
#
_entry.id   AF-A0AB74JC82-F1
#
_cell.length_a   1.000
_cell.length_b   1.000
_cell.length_c   1.000
_cell.angle_alpha   90.00
_cell.angle_beta   90.00
_cell.angle_gamma   90.00
#
_symmetry.space_group_name_H-M   'P 1'
#
loop_
_entity.id
_entity.type
_entity.pdbx_description
1 polymer ?
#
loop_
_entity_poly.entity_id
_entity_poly.type
_entity_poly.pdbx_seq_one_letter_code
_entity_poly.pdbx_strand_id
1 'polypeptide(L)'
;MGMRLQKTASSFFQSRSFSGHSARSAQSSPTASPTVEKTGFLPTPEPEAEYRRPLSPNTRSRPSSRLRNGSPPSSTSARVSSTSTTSTLDPSTTERDDKKSQRKSWFGRSQSTERVDQKPTAWILGHPELHSYDIAGLTRSEHLPELWDDSADCQVYLFPRTSGKGPSFRIQSALLDSSKLLSEMVLPLETVVANLRLDDPSTPPTTPKSGSTNYLLFMPIALKSDSVLLPTSNSQGLSEDEETLVAIRNLFAFLTGQSLVATRSNPTVFSVFMRLAETIREFGFSNFDGSTFGDIVTSSFDSYVDELGLADLGSSREKTIEGIVLGERMKSIKLYNEAFTHAVGKYDELLRLQDPKLRLISPISSNRLGRAAMDLDKRTASVRQTLENFDFPALFSGTLNSKTADERKEVDFNGLRDSFFATRKFVMSFYKTRYGSWPPKASKRNELETNGLNRIVCQDLYRDLCAMYDLLADRSSLTNRTADGILIDDRDTAAPHVRALRAVLSEYDRSSPPVFRSGARSKEKTSKYRSLWTT
;
A
#
# COMPACT_ATOMS: atom_id res chain seq x y z
N MET A 1 20.19 -10.24 72.84
CA MET A 1 18.92 -10.37 72.11
C MET A 1 19.15 -9.96 70.66
N GLY A 2 19.32 -10.93 69.77
CA GLY A 2 19.45 -10.71 68.35
C GLY A 2 18.86 -11.91 67.65
N MET A 3 17.85 -11.69 66.81
CA MET A 3 17.31 -12.75 65.96
C MET A 3 17.00 -12.19 64.58
N ARG A 4 17.74 -12.76 63.64
CA ARG A 4 17.67 -12.68 62.19
C ARG A 4 16.72 -13.80 61.75
N LEU A 5 15.74 -13.54 60.90
CA LEU A 5 14.95 -14.59 60.26
C LEU A 5 14.94 -14.45 58.74
N GLN A 6 15.13 -15.62 58.12
CA GLN A 6 15.42 -15.86 56.72
C GLN A 6 14.17 -16.15 55.90
N LYS A 7 14.38 -16.04 54.58
CA LYS A 7 13.69 -16.69 53.45
C LYS A 7 12.85 -17.92 53.77
N THR A 8 11.68 -17.98 53.15
CA THR A 8 10.96 -19.22 52.85
C THR A 8 10.94 -19.49 51.35
N ALA A 9 11.21 -20.74 51.01
CA ALA A 9 10.97 -21.39 49.73
C ALA A 9 10.33 -22.76 50.02
N SER A 10 9.36 -23.17 49.21
CA SER A 10 8.83 -24.54 49.09
C SER A 10 7.97 -24.55 47.80
N SER A 11 8.22 -25.33 46.74
CA SER A 11 8.43 -26.77 46.52
C SER A 11 7.16 -27.46 46.01
N PHE A 12 7.28 -28.04 44.80
CA PHE A 12 6.78 -29.34 44.35
C PHE A 12 5.37 -29.82 44.79
N PHE A 13 4.51 -30.13 43.81
CA PHE A 13 3.78 -31.40 43.79
C PHE A 13 3.50 -31.89 42.37
N GLN A 14 3.51 -33.22 42.28
CA GLN A 14 3.50 -34.12 41.14
C GLN A 14 2.14 -34.86 41.17
N SER A 15 1.46 -35.01 40.03
CA SER A 15 0.31 -35.94 39.90
C SER A 15 0.13 -36.29 38.42
N ARG A 16 0.62 -37.46 37.99
CA ARG A 16 -0.08 -38.76 37.98
C ARG A 16 -1.20 -38.84 36.95
N SER A 17 -0.86 -39.55 35.88
CA SER A 17 -1.70 -40.33 35.00
C SER A 17 -2.77 -41.12 35.73
N PHE A 18 -3.99 -41.13 35.18
CA PHE A 18 -4.99 -42.16 35.42
C PHE A 18 -5.69 -42.55 34.12
N SER A 19 -5.47 -43.81 33.77
CA SER A 19 -6.21 -44.61 32.81
C SER A 19 -7.58 -44.99 33.38
N GLY A 20 -8.63 -44.88 32.57
CA GLY A 20 -9.93 -45.51 32.81
C GLY A 20 -10.34 -46.31 31.59
N HIS A 21 -10.18 -47.64 31.68
CA HIS A 21 -10.78 -48.59 30.75
C HIS A 21 -12.27 -48.73 31.04
N SER A 22 -13.09 -48.82 30.01
CA SER A 22 -14.38 -49.51 30.07
C SER A 22 -14.45 -50.50 28.92
N ALA A 23 -14.57 -51.77 29.28
CA ALA A 23 -14.54 -52.91 28.39
C ALA A 23 -15.88 -53.13 27.71
N ARG A 24 -15.85 -53.54 26.44
CA ARG A 24 -16.80 -54.51 25.89
C ARG A 24 -16.10 -55.37 24.85
N SER A 25 -16.12 -56.67 25.12
CA SER A 25 -15.56 -57.76 24.33
C SER A 25 -16.53 -58.18 23.22
N ALA A 26 -16.02 -58.49 22.03
CA ALA A 26 -16.36 -59.71 21.28
C ALA A 26 -15.59 -59.77 19.94
N GLN A 27 -14.60 -60.68 19.91
CA GLN A 27 -14.24 -61.64 18.86
C GLN A 27 -14.48 -61.30 17.37
N SER A 28 -13.39 -61.33 16.58
CA SER A 28 -13.28 -62.20 15.39
C SER A 28 -11.86 -62.13 14.80
N SER A 29 -11.33 -63.32 14.46
CA SER A 29 -10.02 -63.58 13.83
C SER A 29 -10.15 -63.64 12.30
N PRO A 30 -9.03 -63.67 11.53
CA PRO A 30 -8.90 -63.01 10.23
C PRO A 30 -9.05 -63.94 9.02
N THR A 31 -9.48 -63.40 7.87
CA THR A 31 -9.33 -64.08 6.57
C THR A 31 -9.20 -63.09 5.40
N ALA A 32 -8.11 -63.28 4.64
CA ALA A 32 -7.86 -63.11 3.21
C ALA A 32 -8.50 -61.98 2.36
N SER A 33 -7.62 -61.39 1.53
CA SER A 33 -7.87 -60.56 0.34
C SER A 33 -8.84 -61.19 -0.68
N PRO A 34 -9.44 -60.34 -1.53
CA PRO A 34 -9.70 -60.77 -2.91
C PRO A 34 -9.18 -59.78 -3.96
N THR A 35 -8.57 -60.38 -4.97
CA THR A 35 -8.31 -59.88 -6.32
C THR A 35 -9.62 -59.81 -7.11
N VAL A 36 -9.88 -58.74 -7.87
CA VAL A 36 -10.87 -58.73 -8.98
C VAL A 36 -10.33 -57.88 -10.15
N GLU A 37 -10.71 -58.33 -11.34
CA GLU A 37 -10.09 -58.22 -12.66
C GLU A 37 -10.36 -56.92 -13.45
N LYS A 38 -9.56 -56.77 -14.51
CA LYS A 38 -9.66 -55.84 -15.65
C LYS A 38 -10.89 -56.12 -16.53
N THR A 39 -11.54 -55.06 -17.00
CA THR A 39 -11.92 -54.74 -18.41
C THR A 39 -12.65 -53.39 -18.37
N GLY A 40 -12.54 -52.42 -19.28
CA GLY A 40 -11.70 -52.14 -20.44
C GLY A 40 -12.06 -50.71 -20.90
N PHE A 41 -11.10 -49.93 -21.42
CA PHE A 41 -11.39 -48.73 -22.22
C PHE A 41 -10.24 -48.51 -23.22
N LEU A 42 -10.63 -48.27 -24.47
CA LEU A 42 -9.79 -47.98 -25.63
C LEU A 42 -9.17 -46.57 -25.56
N PRO A 43 -8.10 -46.28 -26.34
CA PRO A 43 -7.09 -45.26 -26.03
C PRO A 43 -7.44 -43.88 -26.59
N THR A 44 -6.85 -42.84 -25.98
CA THR A 44 -6.84 -41.46 -26.49
C THR A 44 -5.37 -40.98 -26.47
N PRO A 45 -4.88 -40.24 -27.47
CA PRO A 45 -3.50 -40.34 -27.96
C PRO A 45 -2.49 -39.50 -27.17
N GLU A 46 -1.25 -40.00 -27.14
CA GLU A 46 -0.03 -39.27 -26.74
C GLU A 46 0.19 -38.02 -27.61
N PRO A 47 0.65 -36.90 -27.04
CA PRO A 47 1.41 -35.92 -27.78
C PRO A 47 2.90 -36.28 -27.77
N GLU A 48 3.46 -36.29 -28.98
CA GLU A 48 4.79 -36.68 -29.37
C GLU A 48 5.92 -35.97 -28.61
N ALA A 49 6.95 -36.74 -28.27
CA ALA A 49 8.21 -36.27 -27.74
C ALA A 49 9.04 -35.57 -28.85
N GLU A 50 8.99 -34.24 -28.91
CA GLU A 50 9.98 -33.46 -29.66
C GLU A 50 11.30 -33.40 -28.89
N TYR A 51 12.27 -34.20 -29.35
CA TYR A 51 13.70 -34.03 -29.08
C TYR A 51 14.16 -32.63 -29.53
N ARG A 52 14.31 -31.68 -28.60
CA ARG A 52 15.14 -30.48 -28.82
C ARG A 52 16.44 -30.56 -28.03
N ARG A 53 17.53 -30.80 -28.77
CA ARG A 53 18.92 -30.67 -28.32
C ARG A 53 19.20 -29.24 -27.82
N PRO A 54 19.92 -29.04 -26.71
CA PRO A 54 20.38 -27.72 -26.31
C PRO A 54 21.53 -27.26 -27.22
N LEU A 55 21.31 -26.13 -27.90
CA LEU A 55 22.33 -25.39 -28.61
C LEU A 55 23.24 -24.66 -27.61
N SER A 56 24.53 -24.97 -27.63
CA SER A 56 25.59 -24.22 -26.94
C SER A 56 25.63 -22.76 -27.41
N PRO A 57 25.79 -21.77 -26.51
CA PRO A 57 26.32 -20.48 -26.90
C PRO A 57 27.83 -20.46 -26.66
N ASN A 58 28.54 -20.43 -27.77
CA ASN A 58 29.97 -20.22 -27.81
C ASN A 58 30.33 -18.81 -27.32
N THR A 59 31.55 -18.72 -26.85
CA THR A 59 32.22 -17.53 -26.33
C THR A 59 32.46 -16.45 -27.39
N ARG A 60 32.64 -15.21 -26.89
CA ARG A 60 33.22 -14.00 -27.52
C ARG A 60 32.34 -13.12 -28.41
N SER A 61 32.02 -11.95 -27.86
CA SER A 61 32.21 -10.66 -28.54
C SER A 61 32.39 -9.55 -27.50
N ARG A 62 33.59 -8.97 -27.46
CA ARG A 62 33.89 -7.59 -26.97
C ARG A 62 33.46 -6.61 -28.09
N PRO A 63 33.23 -5.28 -27.88
CA PRO A 63 34.24 -4.40 -27.29
C PRO A 63 33.75 -3.13 -26.52
N SER A 64 34.69 -2.57 -25.73
CA SER A 64 34.91 -1.16 -25.33
C SER A 64 33.78 -0.10 -25.41
N SER A 65 33.59 0.67 -24.33
CA SER A 65 34.20 2.02 -24.17
C SER A 65 33.62 2.85 -23.01
N ARG A 66 34.53 3.61 -22.37
CA ARG A 66 34.38 4.96 -21.77
C ARG A 66 33.62 5.14 -20.45
N LEU A 67 34.45 5.24 -19.41
CA LEU A 67 34.35 6.22 -18.32
C LEU A 67 33.82 7.58 -18.80
N ARG A 68 32.82 8.14 -18.10
CA ARG A 68 32.54 9.57 -18.14
C ARG A 68 32.08 10.06 -16.76
N ASN A 69 33.04 10.64 -16.02
CA ASN A 69 32.77 11.70 -15.05
C ASN A 69 32.14 12.88 -15.79
N GLY A 70 31.05 13.43 -15.25
CA GLY A 70 30.44 14.66 -15.69
C GLY A 70 30.33 15.64 -14.52
N SER A 71 31.33 16.50 -14.38
CA SER A 71 31.18 17.79 -13.68
C SER A 71 30.51 18.80 -14.64
N PRO A 72 29.74 19.78 -14.12
CA PRO A 72 29.05 20.78 -14.93
C PRO A 72 30.00 21.87 -15.45
N PRO A 73 29.75 22.48 -16.63
CA PRO A 73 30.57 23.57 -17.14
C PRO A 73 30.10 24.93 -16.60
N SER A 74 31.04 25.71 -16.10
CA SER A 74 30.92 27.16 -15.89
C SER A 74 31.31 27.87 -17.18
N SER A 75 30.52 28.84 -17.63
CA SER A 75 30.89 29.81 -18.66
C SER A 75 31.59 31.03 -18.04
N THR A 76 32.56 31.53 -18.80
CA THR A 76 33.54 32.57 -18.51
C THR A 76 33.02 33.98 -18.82
N SER A 77 33.40 34.96 -17.98
CA SER A 77 34.11 36.21 -18.35
C SER A 77 34.22 37.09 -17.09
N ALA A 78 35.37 37.10 -16.41
CA ALA A 78 36.54 37.95 -16.67
C ALA A 78 36.27 39.46 -16.46
N ARG A 79 36.71 40.02 -15.32
CA ARG A 79 37.80 41.03 -15.23
C ARG A 79 37.94 41.67 -13.84
N VAL A 80 39.19 41.61 -13.31
CA VAL A 80 39.97 42.65 -12.57
C VAL A 80 39.36 43.17 -11.24
N SER A 81 40.01 43.26 -10.07
CA SER A 81 41.39 43.11 -9.60
C SER A 81 41.42 42.89 -8.07
N SER A 82 42.53 42.31 -7.61
CA SER A 82 43.18 42.43 -6.29
C SER A 82 42.77 43.65 -5.44
N THR A 83 42.75 43.60 -4.10
CA THR A 83 43.88 43.24 -3.23
C THR A 83 43.41 43.02 -1.79
N SER A 84 44.13 42.14 -1.08
CA SER A 84 44.19 41.84 0.38
C SER A 84 44.11 43.08 1.30
N THR A 85 43.65 43.00 2.56
CA THR A 85 44.29 42.32 3.72
C THR A 85 43.40 42.44 4.99
N THR A 86 43.48 41.45 5.91
CA THR A 86 43.47 41.53 7.42
C THR A 86 42.36 42.32 8.14
N SER A 87 41.82 42.04 9.33
CA SER A 87 41.82 41.01 10.38
C SER A 87 40.98 41.63 11.53
N THR A 88 40.50 40.81 12.50
CA THR A 88 40.09 41.18 13.90
C THR A 88 38.83 42.07 14.09
N LEU A 89 37.75 41.59 14.76
CA LEU A 89 37.50 41.60 16.23
C LEU A 89 37.84 42.98 16.84
N ASP A 90 36.94 43.83 17.32
CA ASP A 90 35.99 43.69 18.45
C ASP A 90 34.96 44.87 18.44
N PRO A 91 33.89 44.84 19.25
CA PRO A 91 32.89 45.91 19.34
C PRO A 91 33.17 46.86 20.52
N SER A 92 32.97 48.16 20.33
CA SER A 92 32.79 49.08 21.45
C SER A 92 31.86 50.25 21.09
N THR A 93 30.79 50.30 21.85
CA THR A 93 29.77 51.35 22.02
C THR A 93 30.36 52.72 22.38
N THR A 94 29.72 53.81 21.92
CA THR A 94 29.31 55.04 22.66
C THR A 94 28.99 56.17 21.65
N GLU A 95 27.72 56.61 21.60
CA GLU A 95 27.21 57.93 22.06
C GLU A 95 27.14 58.98 20.93
N ARG A 96 25.93 59.41 20.52
CA ARG A 96 25.26 60.72 20.79
C ARG A 96 26.01 61.91 20.16
N ASP A 97 25.42 62.90 19.47
CA ASP A 97 24.05 63.35 19.26
C ASP A 97 24.02 64.37 18.07
N ASP A 98 22.84 64.51 17.47
CA ASP A 98 22.21 65.72 16.90
C ASP A 98 22.86 66.59 15.79
N LYS A 99 22.21 66.63 14.60
CA LYS A 99 21.32 67.75 14.19
C LYS A 99 20.65 67.59 12.81
N LYS A 100 19.33 67.45 12.86
CA LYS A 100 18.24 68.01 12.02
C LYS A 100 18.53 68.48 10.58
N SER A 101 17.79 67.87 9.65
CA SER A 101 17.18 68.56 8.50
C SER A 101 15.78 67.98 8.26
N GLN A 102 14.76 68.82 8.46
CA GLN A 102 13.36 68.51 8.21
C GLN A 102 13.05 68.43 6.71
N ARG A 103 12.10 67.56 6.32
CA ARG A 103 10.81 67.99 5.76
C ARG A 103 9.80 66.84 5.50
N LYS A 104 8.63 67.04 6.11
CA LYS A 104 7.26 66.70 5.68
C LYS A 104 6.80 65.24 5.74
N SER A 105 6.15 64.95 6.88
CA SER A 105 5.07 64.00 7.07
C SER A 105 3.81 64.35 6.27
N TRP A 106 3.10 63.32 5.80
CA TRP A 106 1.64 63.28 5.89
C TRP A 106 1.23 61.88 6.40
N PHE A 107 0.65 61.85 7.60
CA PHE A 107 0.02 60.69 8.21
C PHE A 107 -1.28 60.30 7.49
N GLY A 108 -1.49 58.99 7.32
CA GLY A 108 -2.78 58.42 6.92
C GLY A 108 -2.87 56.97 7.39
N ARG A 109 -3.07 56.78 8.69
CA ARG A 109 -3.34 55.51 9.36
C ARG A 109 -4.63 54.90 8.79
N SER A 110 -4.51 53.80 8.05
CA SER A 110 -5.58 52.81 7.95
C SER A 110 -5.02 51.48 8.44
N GLN A 111 -5.65 50.93 9.47
CA GLN A 111 -5.44 49.57 9.94
C GLN A 111 -5.38 48.64 8.73
N SER A 112 -4.22 48.06 8.42
CA SER A 112 -4.20 46.84 7.64
C SER A 112 -4.75 45.76 8.56
N THR A 113 -6.07 45.60 8.52
CA THR A 113 -6.71 44.35 8.91
C THR A 113 -5.87 43.26 8.24
N GLU A 114 -5.26 42.38 9.05
CA GLU A 114 -4.77 41.11 8.54
C GLU A 114 -5.89 40.55 7.67
N ARG A 115 -5.68 40.55 6.35
CA ARG A 115 -6.52 39.75 5.47
C ARG A 115 -6.15 38.33 5.84
N VAL A 116 -6.88 37.77 6.80
CA VAL A 116 -7.05 36.33 6.91
C VAL A 116 -7.40 35.90 5.49
N ASP A 117 -6.51 35.19 4.80
CA ASP A 117 -6.76 34.64 3.47
C ASP A 117 -8.02 33.78 3.56
N GLN A 118 -9.18 34.39 3.27
CA GLN A 118 -10.45 33.70 3.30
C GLN A 118 -10.44 32.81 2.07
N LYS A 119 -10.11 31.53 2.30
CA LYS A 119 -10.28 30.48 1.28
C LYS A 119 -11.64 30.65 0.62
N PRO A 120 -11.74 30.51 -0.72
CA PRO A 120 -13.02 30.63 -1.40
C PRO A 120 -14.02 29.63 -0.81
N THR A 121 -15.32 29.89 -1.00
CA THR A 121 -16.37 29.02 -0.46
C THR A 121 -16.27 27.59 -1.01
N ALA A 122 -15.85 27.46 -2.27
CA ALA A 122 -15.50 26.21 -2.93
C ALA A 122 -14.31 26.40 -3.89
N TRP A 123 -13.52 25.36 -4.12
CA TRP A 123 -12.33 25.38 -4.99
C TRP A 123 -12.05 24.02 -5.63
N ILE A 124 -11.30 24.02 -6.73
CA ILE A 124 -10.81 22.78 -7.37
C ILE A 124 -9.77 22.10 -6.46
N LEU A 125 -10.04 20.84 -6.12
CA LEU A 125 -9.17 20.01 -5.28
C LEU A 125 -7.85 19.70 -6.00
N GLY A 126 -6.74 19.76 -5.27
CA GLY A 126 -5.40 19.45 -5.80
C GLY A 126 -4.72 20.60 -6.54
N HIS A 127 -5.42 21.72 -6.79
CA HIS A 127 -4.81 22.89 -7.44
C HIS A 127 -3.98 23.72 -6.43
N PRO A 128 -2.72 24.10 -6.76
CA PRO A 128 -1.82 24.80 -5.83
C PRO A 128 -2.33 26.18 -5.40
N GLU A 129 -3.04 26.88 -6.28
CA GLU A 129 -3.56 28.23 -6.02
C GLU A 129 -5.01 28.27 -5.51
N LEU A 130 -5.58 27.14 -5.03
CA LEU A 130 -6.96 27.07 -4.54
C LEU A 130 -7.97 27.72 -5.51
N HIS A 131 -7.91 27.33 -6.78
CA HIS A 131 -8.69 27.95 -7.85
C HIS A 131 -10.18 27.91 -7.49
N SER A 132 -10.79 29.08 -7.30
CA SER A 132 -12.17 29.19 -6.82
C SER A 132 -13.13 28.55 -7.82
N TYR A 133 -14.10 27.81 -7.32
CA TYR A 133 -15.14 27.18 -8.13
C TYR A 133 -16.46 27.92 -7.94
N ASP A 134 -17.12 28.30 -9.04
CA ASP A 134 -18.41 28.97 -9.00
C ASP A 134 -19.55 27.95 -8.80
N ILE A 135 -20.20 28.01 -7.64
CA ILE A 135 -21.32 27.14 -7.26
C ILE A 135 -22.63 27.63 -7.88
N ALA A 136 -22.69 28.88 -8.33
CA ALA A 136 -23.93 29.49 -8.79
C ALA A 136 -24.50 28.82 -10.05
N GLY A 137 -23.64 28.23 -10.89
CA GLY A 137 -24.07 27.40 -12.02
C GLY A 137 -24.87 26.16 -11.57
N LEU A 138 -24.45 25.52 -10.47
CA LEU A 138 -25.17 24.35 -9.91
C LEU A 138 -26.54 24.75 -9.35
N THR A 139 -26.63 25.87 -8.63
CA THR A 139 -27.90 26.32 -8.02
C THR A 139 -28.90 26.82 -9.06
N ARG A 140 -28.41 27.44 -10.15
CA ARG A 140 -29.22 27.87 -11.29
C ARG A 140 -29.57 26.72 -12.25
N SER A 141 -28.98 25.53 -12.10
CA SER A 141 -29.09 24.41 -13.06
C SER A 141 -28.65 24.80 -14.47
N GLU A 142 -27.56 25.57 -14.55
CA GLU A 142 -26.91 25.86 -15.82
C GLU A 142 -26.18 24.62 -16.33
N HIS A 143 -26.00 24.54 -17.65
CA HIS A 143 -25.21 23.48 -18.26
C HIS A 143 -23.75 23.65 -17.83
N LEU A 144 -23.17 22.62 -17.21
CA LEU A 144 -21.78 22.65 -16.77
C LEU A 144 -20.87 22.06 -17.85
N PRO A 145 -20.06 22.89 -18.54
CA PRO A 145 -19.29 22.45 -19.71
C PRO A 145 -18.34 21.29 -19.41
N GLU A 146 -17.78 21.23 -18.20
CA GLU A 146 -16.84 20.20 -17.80
C GLU A 146 -17.51 18.83 -17.55
N LEU A 147 -18.83 18.79 -17.38
CA LEU A 147 -19.64 17.57 -17.23
C LEU A 147 -20.65 17.39 -18.37
N TRP A 148 -20.39 18.04 -19.51
CA TRP A 148 -21.25 17.99 -20.68
C TRP A 148 -20.52 17.35 -21.86
N ASP A 149 -20.77 16.07 -22.09
CA ASP A 149 -20.29 15.33 -23.26
C ASP A 149 -21.37 15.33 -24.37
N ASP A 150 -21.11 15.99 -25.49
CA ASP A 150 -22.06 16.05 -26.61
C ASP A 150 -22.30 14.69 -27.28
N SER A 151 -21.37 13.75 -27.12
CA SER A 151 -21.47 12.39 -27.65
C SER A 151 -22.23 11.43 -26.71
N ALA A 152 -22.49 11.86 -25.48
CA ALA A 152 -23.17 11.06 -24.48
C ALA A 152 -24.70 10.97 -24.70
N ASP A 153 -25.28 9.90 -24.17
CA ASP A 153 -26.68 9.50 -24.36
C ASP A 153 -27.58 9.78 -23.15
N CYS A 154 -27.04 10.12 -21.97
CA CYS A 154 -27.83 10.37 -20.76
C CYS A 154 -27.73 11.83 -20.30
N GLN A 155 -28.89 12.48 -20.13
CA GLN A 155 -29.00 13.82 -19.54
C GLN A 155 -29.37 13.72 -18.06
N VAL A 156 -28.60 14.40 -17.21
CA VAL A 156 -28.81 14.37 -15.75
C VAL A 156 -29.39 15.71 -15.28
N TYR A 157 -30.50 15.63 -14.56
CA TYR A 157 -31.22 16.75 -13.98
C TYR A 157 -31.01 16.76 -12.47
N LEU A 158 -30.43 17.84 -11.94
CA LEU A 158 -30.26 18.03 -10.51
C LEU A 158 -31.57 18.37 -9.79
N PHE A 159 -32.55 18.91 -10.52
CA PHE A 159 -33.83 19.35 -9.96
C PHE A 159 -34.99 18.50 -10.47
N PRO A 160 -36.09 18.37 -9.69
CA PRO A 160 -37.29 17.68 -10.14
C PRO A 160 -37.89 18.28 -11.40
N ARG A 161 -38.61 17.48 -12.18
CA ARG A 161 -39.31 17.91 -13.41
C ARG A 161 -40.23 19.12 -13.20
N THR A 162 -40.83 19.23 -12.02
CA THR A 162 -41.74 20.33 -11.64
C THR A 162 -41.05 21.68 -11.56
N SER A 163 -39.72 21.72 -11.41
CA SER A 163 -38.96 22.97 -11.31
C SER A 163 -38.84 23.73 -12.65
N GLY A 164 -39.11 23.08 -13.78
CA GLY A 164 -38.91 23.65 -15.12
C GLY A 164 -37.44 23.91 -15.49
N LYS A 165 -36.48 23.50 -14.65
CA LYS A 165 -35.04 23.65 -14.92
C LYS A 165 -34.55 22.59 -15.90
N GLY A 166 -33.60 22.98 -16.77
CA GLY A 166 -32.98 22.11 -17.76
C GLY A 166 -31.95 21.12 -17.16
N PRO A 167 -31.39 20.22 -17.99
CA PRO A 167 -30.36 19.28 -17.56
C PRO A 167 -29.08 20.01 -17.16
N SER A 168 -28.41 19.53 -16.13
CA SER A 168 -27.15 20.11 -15.64
C SER A 168 -25.93 19.42 -16.26
N PHE A 169 -26.02 18.11 -16.50
CA PHE A 169 -24.93 17.28 -17.04
C PHE A 169 -25.37 16.45 -18.23
N ARG A 170 -24.41 16.00 -19.03
CA ARG A 170 -24.61 15.01 -20.09
C ARG A 170 -23.47 14.00 -20.09
N ILE A 171 -23.79 12.73 -19.83
CA ILE A 171 -22.83 11.64 -19.56
C ILE A 171 -23.26 10.34 -20.25
N GLN A 172 -22.33 9.40 -20.40
CA GLN A 172 -22.65 8.07 -20.90
C GLN A 172 -23.44 7.29 -19.85
N SER A 173 -24.58 6.72 -20.25
CA SER A 173 -25.43 5.87 -19.41
C SER A 173 -24.66 4.69 -18.78
N ALA A 174 -23.70 4.14 -19.52
CA ALA A 174 -22.81 3.05 -19.07
C ALA A 174 -22.01 3.37 -17.79
N LEU A 175 -21.79 4.65 -17.46
CA LEU A 175 -21.15 5.05 -16.19
C LEU A 175 -21.99 4.68 -14.96
N LEU A 176 -23.29 4.44 -15.15
CA LEU A 176 -24.26 4.15 -14.10
C LEU A 176 -24.49 2.66 -13.87
N ASP A 177 -23.99 1.78 -14.74
CA ASP A 177 -24.28 0.33 -14.74
C ASP A 177 -24.02 -0.37 -13.41
N SER A 178 -23.02 0.13 -12.66
CA SER A 178 -22.67 -0.39 -11.34
C SER A 178 -23.55 0.14 -10.20
N SER A 179 -24.34 1.18 -10.44
CA SER A 179 -25.33 1.72 -9.51
C SER A 179 -26.69 1.09 -9.77
N LYS A 180 -27.15 0.26 -8.84
CA LYS A 180 -28.50 -0.32 -8.91
C LYS A 180 -29.58 0.76 -8.86
N LEU A 181 -29.42 1.74 -7.98
CA LEU A 181 -30.42 2.78 -7.75
C LEU A 181 -30.51 3.74 -8.95
N LEU A 182 -29.39 4.27 -9.43
CA LEU A 182 -29.43 5.22 -10.53
C LEU A 182 -29.84 4.55 -11.84
N SER A 183 -29.38 3.33 -12.11
CA SER A 183 -29.78 2.57 -13.32
C SER A 183 -31.29 2.33 -13.40
N GLU A 184 -31.95 2.02 -12.27
CA GLU A 184 -33.41 1.84 -12.21
C GLU A 184 -34.18 3.17 -12.43
N MET A 185 -33.54 4.31 -12.16
CA MET A 185 -34.13 5.64 -12.34
C MET A 185 -33.93 6.22 -13.75
N VAL A 186 -33.10 5.61 -14.59
CA VAL A 186 -32.87 6.07 -15.95
C VAL A 186 -34.12 5.83 -16.80
N LEU A 187 -34.68 6.90 -17.37
CA LEU A 187 -35.86 6.84 -18.22
C LEU A 187 -35.49 7.02 -19.69
N PRO A 188 -35.97 6.16 -20.60
CA PRO A 188 -35.87 6.44 -22.03
C PRO A 188 -36.68 7.68 -22.39
N LEU A 189 -36.07 8.63 -23.11
CA LEU A 189 -36.70 9.88 -23.54
C LEU A 189 -37.99 9.62 -24.32
N GLU A 190 -38.01 8.59 -25.17
CA GLU A 190 -39.17 8.20 -25.97
C GLU A 190 -40.38 7.84 -25.10
N THR A 191 -40.16 7.14 -23.99
CA THR A 191 -41.21 6.77 -23.03
C THR A 191 -41.78 8.00 -22.32
N VAL A 192 -40.92 8.97 -21.97
CA VAL A 192 -41.35 10.22 -21.33
C VAL A 192 -42.18 11.09 -22.30
N VAL A 193 -41.76 11.19 -23.57
CA VAL A 193 -42.50 11.91 -24.60
C VAL A 193 -43.84 11.23 -24.92
N ALA A 194 -43.88 9.89 -24.96
CA ALA A 194 -45.12 9.14 -25.16
C ALA A 194 -46.12 9.38 -24.01
N ASN A 195 -45.66 9.40 -22.76
CA ASN A 195 -46.50 9.68 -21.59
C ASN A 195 -47.08 11.10 -21.57
N LEU A 196 -46.43 12.07 -22.23
CA LEU A 196 -46.93 13.44 -22.37
C LEU A 196 -47.90 13.61 -23.56
N ARG A 197 -47.96 12.64 -24.49
CA ARG A 197 -48.78 12.69 -25.71
C ARG A 197 -50.15 12.00 -25.57
N LEU A 198 -50.53 11.57 -24.37
CA LEU A 198 -51.77 10.84 -24.11
C LEU A 198 -53.07 11.66 -24.26
N ASP A 199 -53.00 12.95 -24.63
CA ASP A 199 -54.17 13.83 -24.83
C ASP A 199 -54.57 14.07 -26.31
N ASP A 200 -53.97 13.40 -27.31
CA ASP A 200 -54.40 13.55 -28.71
C ASP A 200 -54.54 12.20 -29.46
N PRO A 201 -55.78 11.74 -29.75
CA PRO A 201 -56.03 10.45 -30.39
C PRO A 201 -55.80 10.42 -31.91
N SER A 202 -55.17 11.43 -32.52
CA SER A 202 -55.23 11.62 -33.98
C SER A 202 -53.92 11.51 -34.78
N THR A 203 -52.80 11.05 -34.22
CA THR A 203 -51.54 10.89 -34.99
C THR A 203 -51.08 9.43 -35.14
N PRO A 204 -50.82 8.93 -36.37
CA PRO A 204 -50.37 7.55 -36.59
C PRO A 204 -48.94 7.32 -36.05
N PRO A 205 -48.59 6.08 -35.63
CA PRO A 205 -47.29 5.78 -35.06
C PRO A 205 -46.22 5.85 -36.16
N THR A 206 -45.41 6.91 -36.16
CA THR A 206 -44.17 6.93 -36.93
C THR A 206 -43.20 5.93 -36.32
N THR A 207 -42.77 4.96 -37.14
CA THR A 207 -41.71 4.01 -36.79
C THR A 207 -40.43 4.76 -36.38
N PRO A 208 -39.78 4.41 -35.25
CA PRO A 208 -38.53 5.06 -34.85
C PRO A 208 -37.45 4.72 -35.87
N LYS A 209 -36.87 5.75 -36.49
CA LYS A 209 -35.60 5.61 -37.22
C LYS A 209 -34.52 5.32 -36.18
N SER A 210 -33.87 4.17 -36.32
CA SER A 210 -32.68 3.78 -35.57
C SER A 210 -31.65 4.92 -35.49
N GLY A 211 -31.27 5.31 -34.27
CA GLY A 211 -30.12 6.19 -34.01
C GLY A 211 -30.25 7.07 -32.76
N SER A 212 -29.71 6.61 -31.63
CA SER A 212 -29.63 7.25 -30.30
C SER A 212 -30.91 7.26 -29.44
N THR A 213 -31.08 6.21 -28.64
CA THR A 213 -31.95 6.26 -27.46
C THR A 213 -31.33 7.23 -26.46
N ASN A 214 -31.93 8.40 -26.31
CA ASN A 214 -31.53 9.36 -25.28
C ASN A 214 -32.20 8.98 -23.96
N TYR A 215 -31.45 9.08 -22.88
CA TYR A 215 -31.88 8.75 -21.53
C TYR A 215 -31.96 10.00 -20.67
N LEU A 216 -32.88 10.00 -19.70
CA LEU A 216 -33.06 11.06 -18.73
C LEU A 216 -32.92 10.50 -17.32
N LEU A 217 -32.08 11.13 -16.50
CA LEU A 217 -31.93 10.82 -15.07
C LEU A 217 -32.30 12.05 -14.25
N PHE A 218 -33.32 11.93 -13.41
CA PHE A 218 -33.67 12.96 -12.42
C PHE A 218 -33.11 12.55 -11.07
N MET A 219 -32.21 13.35 -10.50
CA MET A 219 -31.57 13.00 -9.24
C MET A 219 -32.61 13.01 -8.09
N PRO A 220 -32.65 11.97 -7.24
CA PRO A 220 -33.58 11.87 -6.12
C PRO A 220 -33.10 12.72 -4.93
N ILE A 221 -33.04 14.04 -5.12
CA ILE A 221 -32.57 14.98 -4.09
C ILE A 221 -33.76 15.71 -3.49
N ALA A 222 -33.87 15.70 -2.16
CA ALA A 222 -34.78 16.57 -1.44
C ALA A 222 -34.06 17.89 -1.11
N LEU A 223 -34.24 18.91 -1.96
CA LEU A 223 -33.76 20.26 -1.69
C LEU A 223 -34.82 21.00 -0.86
N LYS A 224 -34.41 21.66 0.22
CA LYS A 224 -35.32 22.35 1.16
C LYS A 224 -35.86 23.68 0.60
N SER A 225 -35.24 24.18 -0.46
CA SER A 225 -35.53 25.49 -1.04
C SER A 225 -36.78 25.50 -1.94
N ASP A 226 -37.96 25.32 -1.33
CA ASP A 226 -39.27 25.79 -1.83
C ASP A 226 -39.88 26.83 -0.86
N SER A 227 -39.10 27.30 0.12
CA SER A 227 -39.50 28.29 1.11
C SER A 227 -38.90 29.66 0.80
N VAL A 228 -39.79 30.65 0.65
CA VAL A 228 -39.56 32.07 0.35
C VAL A 228 -38.29 32.61 1.02
N LEU A 229 -37.34 33.06 0.20
CA LEU A 229 -36.07 33.66 0.62
C LEU A 229 -36.30 34.96 1.41
N LEU A 230 -36.20 34.89 2.74
CA LEU A 230 -35.73 36.02 3.54
C LEU A 230 -34.21 35.96 3.61
N PRO A 231 -33.48 37.08 3.41
CA PRO A 231 -32.03 37.08 3.45
C PRO A 231 -31.56 37.00 4.91
N THR A 232 -31.51 35.81 5.47
CA THR A 232 -30.88 35.59 6.78
C THR A 232 -29.38 35.42 6.63
N SER A 233 -28.69 36.54 6.81
CA SER A 233 -27.50 36.71 7.65
C SER A 233 -26.37 35.66 7.60
N ASN A 234 -25.21 36.10 7.08
CA ASN A 234 -23.87 35.78 7.58
C ASN A 234 -23.45 34.30 7.75
N SER A 235 -23.92 33.37 6.92
CA SER A 235 -23.23 32.08 6.78
C SER A 235 -22.00 32.27 5.90
N GLN A 236 -20.81 32.21 6.50
CA GLN A 236 -19.53 32.15 5.78
C GLN A 236 -19.33 30.81 5.02
N GLY A 237 -20.38 30.03 4.75
CA GLY A 237 -20.31 28.71 4.14
C GLY A 237 -21.53 28.41 3.29
N LEU A 238 -21.45 27.33 2.50
CA LEU A 238 -22.54 26.82 1.70
C LEU A 238 -23.71 26.34 2.58
N SER A 239 -24.91 26.47 2.05
CA SER A 239 -26.10 25.82 2.59
C SER A 239 -26.02 24.29 2.43
N GLU A 240 -26.84 23.56 3.18
CA GLU A 240 -26.94 22.09 3.08
C GLU A 240 -27.37 21.61 1.69
N ASP A 241 -28.28 22.35 1.06
CA ASP A 241 -28.71 22.12 -0.33
C ASP A 241 -27.52 22.27 -1.30
N GLU A 242 -26.72 23.33 -1.14
CA GLU A 242 -25.52 23.57 -1.96
C GLU A 242 -24.43 22.51 -1.75
N GLU A 243 -24.16 22.10 -0.51
CA GLU A 243 -23.21 21.00 -0.23
C GLU A 243 -23.69 19.68 -0.87
N THR A 244 -25.00 19.44 -0.92
CA THR A 244 -25.60 18.28 -1.59
C THR A 244 -25.40 18.35 -3.11
N LEU A 245 -25.61 19.52 -3.71
CA LEU A 245 -25.34 19.73 -5.14
C LEU A 245 -23.86 19.53 -5.47
N VAL A 246 -22.94 20.00 -4.62
CA VAL A 246 -21.50 19.77 -4.79
C VAL A 246 -21.15 18.30 -4.68
N ALA A 247 -21.73 17.57 -3.72
CA ALA A 247 -21.49 16.14 -3.57
C ALA A 247 -21.90 15.35 -4.82
N ILE A 248 -23.04 15.69 -5.42
CA ILE A 248 -23.55 15.05 -6.63
C ILE A 248 -22.71 15.45 -7.85
N ARG A 249 -22.35 16.73 -7.98
CA ARG A 249 -21.39 17.19 -9.00
C ARG A 249 -20.08 16.42 -8.90
N ASN A 250 -19.54 16.25 -7.69
CA ASN A 250 -18.31 15.49 -7.46
C ASN A 250 -18.46 14.00 -7.77
N LEU A 251 -19.64 13.40 -7.55
CA LEU A 251 -19.89 12.03 -7.99
C LEU A 251 -19.74 11.89 -9.50
N PHE A 252 -20.39 12.76 -10.28
CA PHE A 252 -20.30 12.69 -11.73
C PHE A 252 -18.92 13.07 -12.26
N ALA A 253 -18.29 14.10 -11.69
CA ALA A 253 -16.90 14.45 -11.99
C ALA A 253 -15.95 13.30 -11.70
N PHE A 254 -16.15 12.60 -10.58
CA PHE A 254 -15.38 11.40 -10.28
C PHE A 254 -15.61 10.29 -11.32
N LEU A 255 -16.84 9.98 -11.70
CA LEU A 255 -17.14 8.94 -12.69
C LEU A 255 -16.59 9.26 -14.09
N THR A 256 -16.46 10.54 -14.44
CA THR A 256 -15.93 11.01 -15.73
C THR A 256 -14.45 11.38 -15.70
N GLY A 257 -13.77 11.26 -14.55
CA GLY A 257 -12.35 11.60 -14.39
C GLY A 257 -12.04 13.11 -14.40
N GLN A 258 -13.01 13.95 -14.07
CA GLN A 258 -12.90 15.41 -14.00
C GLN A 258 -12.57 15.90 -12.59
N SER A 259 -11.83 17.00 -12.46
CA SER A 259 -11.35 17.51 -11.17
C SER A 259 -12.46 17.70 -10.12
N LEU A 260 -12.22 17.23 -8.90
CA LEU A 260 -13.16 17.34 -7.77
C LEU A 260 -13.17 18.76 -7.18
N VAL A 261 -14.27 19.11 -6.52
CA VAL A 261 -14.42 20.40 -5.81
C VAL A 261 -14.39 20.16 -4.31
N ALA A 262 -13.55 20.91 -3.61
CA ALA A 262 -13.54 20.99 -2.16
C ALA A 262 -14.36 22.18 -1.68
N THR A 263 -14.90 22.08 -0.46
CA THR A 263 -15.69 23.14 0.19
C THR A 263 -15.12 23.44 1.56
N ARG A 264 -15.60 24.50 2.22
CA ARG A 264 -15.21 24.77 3.61
C ARG A 264 -15.58 23.63 4.57
N SER A 265 -16.66 22.90 4.28
CA SER A 265 -17.09 21.73 5.05
C SER A 265 -16.23 20.49 4.77
N ASN A 266 -15.76 20.35 3.52
CA ASN A 266 -14.90 19.26 3.07
C ASN A 266 -13.61 19.80 2.44
N PRO A 267 -12.68 20.37 3.24
CA PRO A 267 -11.57 21.15 2.71
C PRO A 267 -10.35 20.34 2.29
N THR A 268 -10.25 19.08 2.74
CA THR A 268 -9.09 18.21 2.48
C THR A 268 -9.43 17.10 1.49
N VAL A 269 -8.41 16.59 0.80
CA VAL A 269 -8.54 15.41 -0.06
C VAL A 269 -9.23 14.26 0.68
N PHE A 270 -8.82 14.01 1.93
CA PHE A 270 -9.45 13.02 2.80
C PHE A 270 -10.95 13.26 2.98
N SER A 271 -11.37 14.47 3.39
CA SER A 271 -12.79 14.78 3.59
C SER A 271 -13.63 14.69 2.31
N VAL A 272 -13.08 15.12 1.17
CA VAL A 272 -13.77 15.02 -0.12
C VAL A 272 -14.01 13.57 -0.52
N PHE A 273 -12.99 12.70 -0.41
CA PHE A 273 -13.15 11.27 -0.71
C PHE A 273 -14.02 10.54 0.33
N MET A 274 -14.00 10.96 1.59
CA MET A 274 -14.94 10.44 2.60
C MET A 274 -16.39 10.75 2.22
N ARG A 275 -16.68 11.99 1.82
CA ARG A 275 -18.03 12.37 1.37
C ARG A 275 -18.41 11.63 0.09
N LEU A 276 -17.48 11.51 -0.86
CA LEU A 276 -17.71 10.76 -2.09
C LEU A 276 -17.99 9.28 -1.83
N ALA A 277 -17.27 8.65 -0.89
CA ALA A 277 -17.53 7.26 -0.48
C ALA A 277 -18.91 7.06 0.15
N GLU A 278 -19.47 8.09 0.78
CA GLU A 278 -20.86 8.10 1.25
C GLU A 278 -21.82 8.19 0.08
N THR A 279 -21.62 9.15 -0.81
CA THR A 279 -22.48 9.36 -2.00
C THR A 279 -22.51 8.13 -2.92
N ILE A 280 -21.37 7.50 -3.18
CA ILE A 280 -21.27 6.24 -3.96
C ILE A 280 -22.11 5.13 -3.31
N ARG A 281 -22.08 5.04 -1.96
CA ARG A 281 -22.84 4.03 -1.22
C ARG A 281 -24.33 4.34 -1.18
N GLU A 282 -24.69 5.61 -0.97
CA GLU A 282 -26.07 6.10 -0.98
C GLU A 282 -26.76 5.78 -2.30
N PHE A 283 -26.06 5.95 -3.42
CA PHE A 283 -26.56 5.59 -4.75
C PHE A 283 -26.35 4.12 -5.13
N GLY A 284 -25.94 3.27 -4.19
CA GLY A 284 -25.95 1.82 -4.40
C GLY A 284 -25.00 1.32 -5.50
N PHE A 285 -23.86 1.99 -5.69
CA PHE A 285 -22.78 1.46 -6.53
C PHE A 285 -22.23 0.18 -5.89
N SER A 286 -22.11 -0.88 -6.67
CA SER A 286 -21.54 -2.17 -6.23
C SER A 286 -21.27 -3.06 -7.44
N ASN A 287 -20.24 -3.89 -7.35
CA ASN A 287 -20.14 -5.05 -8.25
C ASN A 287 -21.00 -6.22 -7.74
N PHE A 288 -21.06 -7.31 -8.51
CA PHE A 288 -21.93 -8.46 -8.24
C PHE A 288 -21.70 -9.13 -6.87
N ASP A 289 -20.45 -9.26 -6.43
CA ASP A 289 -20.10 -9.89 -5.15
C ASP A 289 -19.96 -8.89 -3.99
N GLY A 290 -20.19 -7.60 -4.25
CA GLY A 290 -20.06 -6.53 -3.27
C GLY A 290 -18.62 -6.20 -2.83
N SER A 291 -17.61 -6.82 -3.44
CA SER A 291 -16.20 -6.61 -3.07
C SER A 291 -15.63 -5.26 -3.52
N THR A 292 -16.27 -4.60 -4.49
CA THR A 292 -15.89 -3.26 -4.98
C THR A 292 -17.14 -2.42 -5.24
N PHE A 293 -16.95 -1.21 -5.75
CA PHE A 293 -18.05 -0.35 -6.23
C PHE A 293 -18.28 -0.45 -7.74
N GLY A 294 -17.69 -1.44 -8.40
CA GLY A 294 -17.70 -1.58 -9.86
C GLY A 294 -16.39 -1.11 -10.51
N ASP A 295 -16.18 -1.52 -11.75
CA ASP A 295 -14.91 -1.33 -12.46
C ASP A 295 -14.62 0.16 -12.74
N ILE A 296 -15.65 0.94 -13.08
CA ILE A 296 -15.53 2.37 -13.39
C ILE A 296 -15.12 3.15 -12.13
N VAL A 297 -15.81 2.94 -11.01
CA VAL A 297 -15.46 3.56 -9.72
C VAL A 297 -14.05 3.17 -9.29
N THR A 298 -13.70 1.89 -9.44
CA THR A 298 -12.37 1.39 -9.07
C THR A 298 -11.28 2.04 -9.93
N SER A 299 -11.44 2.05 -11.25
CA SER A 299 -10.47 2.64 -12.17
C SER A 299 -10.34 4.15 -11.99
N SER A 300 -11.45 4.85 -11.73
CA SER A 300 -11.42 6.29 -11.47
C SER A 300 -10.66 6.58 -10.18
N PHE A 301 -10.98 5.89 -9.08
CA PHE A 301 -10.25 6.10 -7.82
C PHE A 301 -8.76 5.76 -7.93
N ASP A 302 -8.41 4.69 -8.65
CA ASP A 302 -7.00 4.35 -8.88
C ASP A 302 -6.24 5.44 -9.64
N SER A 303 -6.91 6.15 -10.56
CA SER A 303 -6.34 7.30 -11.27
C SER A 303 -6.11 8.47 -10.32
N TYR A 304 -7.06 8.76 -9.43
CA TYR A 304 -6.90 9.78 -8.39
C TYR A 304 -5.81 9.45 -7.37
N VAL A 305 -5.65 8.17 -7.01
CA VAL A 305 -4.58 7.71 -6.13
C VAL A 305 -3.21 8.06 -6.73
N ASP A 306 -3.06 7.88 -8.04
CA ASP A 306 -1.82 8.19 -8.76
C ASP A 306 -1.63 9.69 -8.95
N GLU A 307 -2.66 10.42 -9.40
CA GLU A 307 -2.58 11.86 -9.68
C GLU A 307 -2.31 12.69 -8.41
N LEU A 308 -2.98 12.36 -7.30
CA LEU A 308 -2.85 13.10 -6.04
C LEU A 308 -1.74 12.55 -5.14
N GLY A 309 -1.01 11.51 -5.57
CA GLY A 309 0.05 10.87 -4.78
C GLY A 309 -0.45 10.31 -3.45
N LEU A 310 -1.65 9.72 -3.41
CA LEU A 310 -2.24 9.20 -2.16
C LEU A 310 -1.47 8.01 -1.60
N ALA A 311 -0.76 7.28 -2.46
CA ALA A 311 0.11 6.17 -2.10
C ALA A 311 1.48 6.61 -1.54
N ASP A 312 1.81 7.91 -1.55
CA ASP A 312 3.08 8.44 -1.04
C ASP A 312 3.06 8.59 0.49
N LEU A 313 3.06 7.45 1.18
CA LEU A 313 2.84 7.33 2.64
C LEU A 313 4.15 7.25 3.44
N GLY A 314 5.29 7.25 2.76
CA GLY A 314 6.61 7.03 3.37
C GLY A 314 6.98 8.05 4.45
N SER A 315 6.58 9.31 4.31
CA SER A 315 7.00 10.40 5.21
C SER A 315 5.95 10.82 6.24
N SER A 316 4.65 10.58 5.99
CA SER A 316 3.57 11.09 6.83
C SER A 316 2.78 9.99 7.53
N ARG A 317 2.72 10.10 8.86
CA ARG A 317 1.94 9.22 9.74
C ARG A 317 0.44 9.44 9.57
N GLU A 318 0.04 10.70 9.46
CA GLU A 318 -1.35 11.10 9.23
C GLU A 318 -1.86 10.56 7.90
N LYS A 319 -1.11 10.76 6.80
CA LYS A 319 -1.47 10.20 5.50
C LYS A 319 -1.56 8.67 5.52
N THR A 320 -0.71 8.00 6.31
CA THR A 320 -0.76 6.54 6.47
C THR A 320 -2.10 6.09 7.06
N ILE A 321 -2.60 6.81 8.07
CA ILE A 321 -3.91 6.54 8.70
C ILE A 321 -5.04 6.82 7.69
N GLU A 322 -4.97 7.97 7.03
CA GLU A 322 -5.94 8.36 5.99
C GLU A 322 -5.99 7.33 4.85
N GLY A 323 -4.84 6.82 4.42
CA GLY A 323 -4.73 5.81 3.35
C GLY A 323 -5.43 4.49 3.73
N ILE A 324 -5.32 4.04 4.98
CA ILE A 324 -6.07 2.86 5.44
C ILE A 324 -7.57 3.15 5.38
N VAL A 325 -8.00 4.26 5.96
CA VAL A 325 -9.44 4.60 6.04
C VAL A 325 -10.03 4.78 4.64
N LEU A 326 -9.37 5.53 3.76
CA LEU A 326 -9.83 5.71 2.38
C LEU A 326 -9.78 4.41 1.59
N GLY A 327 -8.74 3.59 1.76
CA GLY A 327 -8.66 2.26 1.16
C GLY A 327 -9.86 1.40 1.54
N GLU A 328 -10.34 1.50 2.79
CA GLU A 328 -11.56 0.83 3.22
C GLU A 328 -12.84 1.44 2.65
N ARG A 329 -12.98 2.76 2.79
CA ARG A 329 -14.20 3.47 2.44
C ARG A 329 -14.46 3.49 0.93
N MET A 330 -13.40 3.49 0.13
CA MET A 330 -13.44 3.42 -1.33
C MET A 330 -13.30 2.00 -1.87
N LYS A 331 -13.18 0.98 -1.00
CA LYS A 331 -12.90 -0.42 -1.37
C LYS A 331 -11.68 -0.60 -2.30
N SER A 332 -10.67 0.25 -2.15
CA SER A 332 -9.45 0.21 -2.97
C SER A 332 -8.38 -0.66 -2.33
N ILE A 333 -8.15 -1.82 -2.93
CA ILE A 333 -7.11 -2.77 -2.51
C ILE A 333 -5.71 -2.15 -2.71
N LYS A 334 -5.51 -1.38 -3.78
CA LYS A 334 -4.24 -0.73 -4.11
C LYS A 334 -3.80 0.20 -2.97
N LEU A 335 -4.64 1.17 -2.61
CA LEU A 335 -4.35 2.12 -1.55
C LEU A 335 -4.29 1.45 -0.17
N TYR A 336 -5.23 0.54 0.12
CA TYR A 336 -5.26 -0.18 1.39
C TYR A 336 -3.98 -0.97 1.64
N ASN A 337 -3.49 -1.73 0.66
CA ASN A 337 -2.29 -2.56 0.83
C ASN A 337 -1.02 -1.72 1.06
N GLU A 338 -0.87 -0.62 0.32
CA GLU A 338 0.26 0.29 0.51
C GLU A 338 0.22 0.90 1.91
N ALA A 339 -0.93 1.48 2.29
CA ALA A 339 -1.12 2.10 3.60
C ALA A 339 -0.97 1.13 4.75
N PHE A 340 -1.53 -0.08 4.63
CA PHE A 340 -1.40 -1.14 5.61
C PHE A 340 0.07 -1.53 5.81
N THR A 341 0.84 -1.66 4.74
CA THR A 341 2.26 -2.03 4.82
C THR A 341 3.09 -0.98 5.55
N HIS A 342 2.89 0.31 5.23
CA HIS A 342 3.55 1.41 5.95
C HIS A 342 3.11 1.49 7.41
N ALA A 343 1.82 1.27 7.68
CA ALA A 343 1.28 1.31 9.03
C ALA A 343 1.85 0.20 9.91
N VAL A 344 2.01 -1.02 9.38
CA VAL A 344 2.66 -2.14 10.09
C VAL A 344 4.07 -1.74 10.50
N GLY A 345 4.84 -1.12 9.60
CA GLY A 345 6.22 -0.70 9.89
C GLY A 345 6.36 0.48 10.86
N LYS A 346 5.29 1.25 11.08
CA LYS A 346 5.27 2.45 11.93
C LYS A 346 4.26 2.35 13.09
N TYR A 347 3.80 1.14 13.40
CA TYR A 347 2.62 0.90 14.24
C TYR A 347 2.67 1.62 15.60
N ASP A 348 3.78 1.49 16.34
CA ASP A 348 3.96 2.16 17.62
C ASP A 348 3.92 3.69 17.51
N GLU A 349 4.48 4.24 16.43
CA GLU A 349 4.48 5.68 16.18
C GLU A 349 3.09 6.20 15.84
N LEU A 350 2.29 5.42 15.11
CA LEU A 350 0.90 5.74 14.83
C LEU A 350 0.07 5.77 16.12
N LEU A 351 0.25 4.79 17.01
CA LEU A 351 -0.46 4.76 18.29
C LEU A 351 -0.09 5.95 19.19
N ARG A 352 1.19 6.37 19.18
CA ARG A 352 1.65 7.54 19.93
C ARG A 352 1.09 8.86 19.41
N LEU A 353 0.74 8.94 18.13
CA LEU A 353 0.15 10.14 17.54
C LEU A 353 -1.24 10.46 18.15
N GLN A 354 -1.95 9.44 18.64
CA GLN A 354 -3.32 9.55 19.18
C GLN A 354 -4.30 10.29 18.23
N ASP A 355 -4.07 10.16 16.92
CA ASP A 355 -4.89 10.81 15.90
C ASP A 355 -6.35 10.31 15.98
N PRO A 356 -7.36 11.21 16.05
CA PRO A 356 -8.77 10.83 16.06
C PRO A 356 -9.18 9.92 14.89
N LYS A 357 -8.53 10.04 13.72
CA LYS A 357 -8.79 9.23 12.52
C LYS A 357 -8.45 7.76 12.69
N LEU A 358 -7.64 7.38 13.69
CA LEU A 358 -7.42 5.97 14.03
C LEU A 358 -8.73 5.26 14.40
N ARG A 359 -9.71 5.99 14.96
CA ARG A 359 -11.03 5.44 15.29
C ARG A 359 -11.89 5.16 14.07
N LEU A 360 -11.53 5.69 12.90
CA LEU A 360 -12.24 5.48 11.65
C LEU A 360 -11.81 4.18 10.96
N ILE A 361 -10.66 3.60 11.34
CA ILE A 361 -10.20 2.31 10.85
C ILE A 361 -11.11 1.20 11.37
N SER A 362 -11.52 0.28 10.50
CA SER A 362 -12.39 -0.83 10.91
C SER A 362 -11.75 -1.69 12.02
N PRO A 363 -12.55 -2.29 12.91
CA PRO A 363 -12.04 -3.21 13.93
C PRO A 363 -11.26 -4.39 13.34
N ILE A 364 -11.65 -4.86 12.14
CA ILE A 364 -10.99 -5.97 11.44
C ILE A 364 -9.57 -5.55 11.03
N SER A 365 -9.44 -4.40 10.37
CA SER A 365 -8.14 -3.88 9.95
C SER A 365 -7.25 -3.53 11.12
N SER A 366 -7.81 -2.93 12.18
CA SER A 366 -7.08 -2.63 13.42
C SER A 366 -6.49 -3.91 14.06
N ASN A 367 -7.29 -4.97 14.19
CA ASN A 367 -6.80 -6.26 14.70
C ASN A 367 -5.73 -6.90 13.79
N ARG A 368 -5.92 -6.83 12.47
CA ARG A 368 -4.93 -7.34 11.50
C ARG A 368 -3.63 -6.56 11.56
N LEU A 369 -3.72 -5.24 11.67
CA LEU A 369 -2.58 -4.33 11.77
C LEU A 369 -1.74 -4.66 13.00
N GLY A 370 -2.37 -4.78 14.17
CA GLY A 370 -1.67 -5.15 15.41
C GLY A 370 -1.00 -6.54 15.31
N ARG A 371 -1.66 -7.53 14.71
CA ARG A 371 -1.08 -8.86 14.49
C ARG A 371 0.11 -8.83 13.53
N ALA A 372 -0.01 -8.10 12.43
CA ALA A 372 1.05 -7.99 11.43
C ALA A 372 2.26 -7.22 11.98
N ALA A 373 2.04 -6.18 12.80
CA ALA A 373 3.11 -5.47 13.50
C ALA A 373 3.88 -6.40 14.45
N MET A 374 3.18 -7.17 15.29
CA MET A 374 3.81 -8.15 16.18
C MET A 374 4.62 -9.23 15.42
N ASP A 375 4.09 -9.72 14.30
CA ASP A 375 4.82 -10.70 13.45
C ASP A 375 6.06 -10.07 12.80
N LEU A 376 5.95 -8.84 12.30
CA LEU A 376 7.09 -8.09 11.75
C LEU A 376 8.17 -7.87 12.82
N ASP A 377 7.79 -7.48 14.03
CA ASP A 377 8.73 -7.29 15.14
C ASP A 377 9.45 -8.57 15.50
N LYS A 378 8.73 -9.69 15.59
CA LYS A 378 9.32 -11.01 15.87
C LYS A 378 10.31 -11.42 14.78
N ARG A 379 9.95 -11.25 13.51
CA ARG A 379 10.82 -11.58 12.38
C ARG A 379 12.05 -10.68 12.35
N THR A 380 11.87 -9.39 12.59
CA THR A 380 12.96 -8.41 12.61
C THR A 380 13.91 -8.67 13.77
N ALA A 381 13.39 -9.02 14.96
CA ALA A 381 14.20 -9.42 16.11
C ALA A 381 15.02 -10.68 15.83
N SER A 382 14.43 -11.68 15.18
CA SER A 382 15.15 -12.90 14.76
C SER A 382 16.29 -12.58 13.78
N VAL A 383 16.02 -11.76 12.75
CA VAL A 383 17.05 -11.35 11.78
C VAL A 383 18.16 -10.55 12.46
N ARG A 384 17.80 -9.62 13.37
CA ARG A 384 18.78 -8.87 14.16
C ARG A 384 19.67 -9.80 14.96
N GLN A 385 19.10 -10.74 15.72
CA GLN A 385 19.86 -11.70 16.50
C GLN A 385 20.85 -12.51 15.64
N THR A 386 20.44 -12.92 14.43
CA THR A 386 21.31 -13.61 13.47
C THR A 386 22.44 -12.70 12.96
N LEU A 387 22.17 -11.45 12.61
CA LEU A 387 23.19 -10.51 12.12
C LEU A 387 24.16 -10.07 13.22
N GLU A 388 23.69 -9.92 14.45
CA GLU A 388 24.52 -9.57 15.60
C GLU A 388 25.50 -10.68 15.95
N ASN A 389 25.03 -11.93 15.90
CA ASN A 389 25.78 -13.06 16.41
C ASN A 389 26.39 -13.94 15.32
N PHE A 390 26.00 -13.79 14.05
CA PHE A 390 26.29 -14.74 12.98
C PHE A 390 26.02 -16.19 13.41
N ASP A 391 24.90 -16.38 14.12
CA ASP A 391 24.52 -17.65 14.70
C ASP A 391 23.31 -18.24 13.98
N PHE A 392 23.39 -19.53 13.68
CA PHE A 392 22.41 -20.27 12.89
C PHE A 392 22.08 -21.60 13.58
N PRO A 393 21.39 -21.60 14.74
CA PRO A 393 21.16 -22.81 15.52
C PRO A 393 20.47 -23.93 14.73
N ALA A 394 19.55 -23.56 13.83
CA ALA A 394 18.81 -24.50 12.99
C ALA A 394 19.67 -25.20 11.94
N LEU A 395 20.89 -24.70 11.62
CA LEU A 395 21.84 -25.44 10.80
C LEU A 395 22.28 -26.73 11.50
N PHE A 396 22.38 -26.68 12.83
CA PHE A 396 22.83 -27.77 13.68
C PHE A 396 21.68 -28.61 14.25
N SER A 397 20.49 -28.57 13.64
CA SER A 397 19.42 -29.53 13.90
C SER A 397 19.52 -30.75 12.97
N GLY A 398 18.63 -31.74 13.20
CA GLY A 398 18.45 -32.94 12.37
C GLY A 398 19.74 -33.58 11.87
N THR A 399 20.02 -33.53 10.56
CA THR A 399 21.14 -34.28 9.95
C THR A 399 22.48 -33.99 10.60
N LEU A 400 22.83 -32.72 10.90
CA LEU A 400 24.11 -32.40 11.56
C LEU A 400 24.18 -32.82 13.02
N ASN A 401 23.04 -32.92 13.70
CA ASN A 401 23.00 -33.40 15.09
C ASN A 401 22.80 -34.92 15.20
N SER A 402 22.41 -35.57 14.10
CA SER A 402 22.10 -36.98 14.08
C SER A 402 23.35 -37.83 14.32
N LYS A 403 23.23 -38.80 15.23
CA LYS A 403 24.27 -39.80 15.47
C LYS A 403 24.16 -41.00 14.53
N THR A 404 23.04 -41.12 13.82
CA THR A 404 22.67 -42.28 13.00
C THR A 404 22.47 -41.94 11.54
N ALA A 405 22.70 -40.68 11.13
CA ALA A 405 22.65 -40.28 9.72
C ALA A 405 23.72 -41.04 8.92
N ASP A 406 23.34 -41.59 7.78
CA ASP A 406 24.25 -42.37 6.93
C ASP A 406 25.42 -41.50 6.44
N GLU A 407 25.17 -40.22 6.19
CA GLU A 407 26.17 -39.24 5.77
C GLU A 407 27.31 -39.06 6.78
N ARG A 408 27.07 -39.33 8.08
CA ARG A 408 28.09 -39.21 9.13
C ARG A 408 29.17 -40.29 9.04
N LYS A 409 28.89 -41.40 8.36
CA LYS A 409 29.89 -42.46 8.10
C LYS A 409 30.97 -41.97 7.13
N GLU A 410 30.61 -41.03 6.27
CA GLU A 410 31.45 -40.55 5.16
C GLU A 410 31.94 -39.10 5.37
N VAL A 411 31.34 -38.34 6.29
CA VAL A 411 31.60 -36.92 6.50
C VAL A 411 31.79 -36.58 7.98
N ASP A 412 32.86 -35.86 8.31
CA ASP A 412 33.10 -35.36 9.66
C ASP A 412 32.27 -34.11 9.98
N PHE A 413 31.10 -34.33 10.59
CA PHE A 413 30.23 -33.26 11.05
C PHE A 413 30.80 -32.47 12.24
N ASN A 414 31.70 -33.05 13.03
CA ASN A 414 32.35 -32.32 14.11
C ASN A 414 33.35 -31.31 13.53
N GLY A 415 34.18 -31.74 12.58
CA GLY A 415 35.10 -30.86 11.86
C GLY A 415 34.38 -29.73 11.10
N LEU A 416 33.22 -30.01 10.49
CA LEU A 416 32.37 -28.98 9.88
C LEU A 416 31.86 -27.96 10.91
N ARG A 417 31.39 -28.44 12.07
CA ARG A 417 30.92 -27.59 13.17
C ARG A 417 32.03 -26.69 13.73
N ASP A 418 33.22 -27.25 13.94
CA ASP A 418 34.39 -26.50 14.42
C ASP A 418 34.82 -25.44 13.40
N SER A 419 34.83 -25.79 12.11
CA SER A 419 35.15 -24.87 11.01
C SER A 419 34.14 -23.72 10.92
N PHE A 420 32.85 -24.01 11.13
CA PHE A 420 31.82 -22.98 11.20
C PHE A 420 32.08 -22.00 12.36
N PHE A 421 32.34 -22.51 13.58
CA PHE A 421 32.59 -21.64 14.73
C PHE A 421 33.89 -20.84 14.61
N ALA A 422 34.92 -21.42 13.98
CA ALA A 422 36.16 -20.70 13.64
C ALA A 422 35.87 -19.54 12.67
N THR A 423 35.08 -19.79 11.61
CA THR A 423 34.67 -18.77 10.64
C THR A 423 33.82 -17.68 11.30
N ARG A 424 32.85 -18.06 12.14
CA ARG A 424 32.05 -17.13 12.94
C ARG A 424 32.92 -16.22 13.81
N LYS A 425 33.89 -16.80 14.53
CA LYS A 425 34.84 -16.04 15.38
C LYS A 425 35.68 -15.08 14.54
N PHE A 426 36.16 -15.51 13.38
CA PHE A 426 36.89 -14.66 12.44
C PHE A 426 36.05 -13.47 11.97
N VAL A 427 34.82 -13.70 11.47
CA VAL A 427 33.92 -12.65 10.98
C VAL A 427 33.59 -11.65 12.10
N MET A 428 33.25 -12.13 13.29
CA MET A 428 33.01 -11.26 14.44
C MET A 428 34.24 -10.44 14.82
N SER A 429 35.44 -11.03 14.78
CA SER A 429 36.69 -10.33 15.06
C SER A 429 36.99 -9.25 14.02
N PHE A 430 36.80 -9.56 12.73
CA PHE A 430 37.01 -8.64 11.62
C PHE A 430 36.15 -7.37 11.78
N TYR A 431 34.85 -7.52 12.02
CA TYR A 431 33.96 -6.37 12.17
C TYR A 431 34.16 -5.63 13.50
N LYS A 432 34.54 -6.32 14.59
CA LYS A 432 34.95 -5.65 15.83
C LYS A 432 36.18 -4.78 15.61
N THR A 433 37.17 -5.25 14.86
CA THR A 433 38.36 -4.45 14.52
C THR A 433 37.99 -3.26 13.62
N ARG A 434 37.15 -3.48 12.60
CA ARG A 434 36.74 -2.43 11.64
C ARG A 434 35.91 -1.32 12.26
N TYR A 435 34.97 -1.66 13.14
CA TYR A 435 34.01 -0.70 13.72
C TYR A 435 34.28 -0.37 15.20
N GLY A 436 35.33 -0.93 15.80
CA GLY A 436 35.64 -0.83 17.24
C GLY A 436 34.78 -1.72 18.14
N SER A 437 33.51 -1.94 17.79
CA SER A 437 32.63 -2.91 18.41
C SER A 437 31.69 -3.55 17.39
N TRP A 438 31.18 -4.75 17.71
CA TRP A 438 30.14 -5.39 16.91
C TRP A 438 28.94 -5.79 17.79
N PRO A 439 27.73 -5.32 17.44
CA PRO A 439 27.45 -4.25 16.46
C PRO A 439 28.15 -2.93 16.84
N PRO A 440 28.30 -1.99 15.89
CA PRO A 440 28.75 -0.64 16.19
C PRO A 440 27.88 -0.02 17.28
N LYS A 441 28.45 0.70 18.24
CA LYS A 441 27.64 1.38 19.26
C LYS A 441 26.92 2.58 18.65
N ALA A 442 25.64 2.75 18.97
CA ALA A 442 24.90 3.96 18.63
C ALA A 442 25.62 5.20 19.22
N SER A 443 25.83 6.23 18.39
CA SER A 443 26.45 7.47 18.85
C SER A 443 25.45 8.26 19.69
N LYS A 444 25.82 8.65 20.91
CA LYS A 444 25.01 9.53 21.77
C LYS A 444 24.88 10.98 21.25
N ARG A 445 25.61 11.33 20.18
CA ARG A 445 25.73 12.71 19.69
C ARG A 445 24.61 13.12 18.71
N ASN A 446 23.88 12.16 18.17
CA ASN A 446 22.71 12.40 17.32
C ASN A 446 21.48 11.89 18.06
N GLU A 447 20.46 12.73 18.23
CA GLU A 447 19.17 12.41 18.90
C GLU A 447 18.40 11.25 18.25
N LEU A 448 18.85 10.75 17.10
CA LEU A 448 18.35 9.53 16.48
C LEU A 448 19.13 8.34 17.08
N GLU A 449 18.54 7.65 18.06
CA GLU A 449 18.99 6.34 18.54
C GLU A 449 19.01 5.33 17.38
N THR A 450 20.03 5.41 16.53
CA THR A 450 20.21 4.52 15.40
C THR A 450 20.92 3.28 15.93
N ASN A 451 20.22 2.16 15.91
CA ASN A 451 20.78 0.84 16.20
C ASN A 451 22.13 0.67 15.45
N GLY A 452 23.10 0.01 16.09
CA GLY A 452 24.40 -0.30 15.52
C GLY A 452 24.36 -0.97 14.15
N LEU A 453 23.36 -1.81 13.91
CA LEU A 453 23.04 -2.37 12.60
C LEU A 453 22.21 -1.40 11.75
N ASN A 454 22.77 -0.22 11.50
CA ASN A 454 22.14 0.76 10.63
C ASN A 454 22.27 0.35 9.15
N ARG A 455 21.56 1.06 8.27
CA ARG A 455 21.53 0.77 6.83
C ARG A 455 22.92 0.70 6.18
N ILE A 456 23.83 1.60 6.58
CA ILE A 456 25.18 1.67 6.01
C ILE A 456 25.98 0.43 6.40
N VAL A 457 25.94 0.06 7.69
CA VAL A 457 26.62 -1.14 8.20
C VAL A 457 26.08 -2.41 7.55
N CYS A 458 24.76 -2.52 7.38
CA CYS A 458 24.14 -3.66 6.69
C CYS A 458 24.52 -3.71 5.20
N GLN A 459 24.67 -2.55 4.52
CA GLN A 459 25.12 -2.50 3.13
C GLN A 459 26.58 -2.92 2.98
N ASP A 460 27.45 -2.50 3.90
CA ASP A 460 28.85 -2.93 3.92
C ASP A 460 28.95 -4.43 4.18
N LEU A 461 28.22 -4.95 5.18
CA LEU A 461 28.13 -6.38 5.45
C LEU A 461 27.66 -7.16 4.21
N TYR A 462 26.62 -6.67 3.53
CA TYR A 462 26.11 -7.29 2.30
C TYR A 462 27.18 -7.34 1.21
N ARG A 463 27.88 -6.23 0.96
CA ARG A 463 28.97 -6.17 -0.04
C ARG A 463 30.11 -7.12 0.28
N ASP A 464 30.55 -7.15 1.54
CA ASP A 464 31.63 -8.00 2.00
C ASP A 464 31.25 -9.50 1.84
N LEU A 465 30.01 -9.87 2.19
CA LEU A 465 29.51 -11.24 2.00
C LEU A 465 29.33 -11.61 0.51
N CYS A 466 28.92 -10.67 -0.34
CA CYS A 466 28.87 -10.88 -1.79
C CYS A 466 30.27 -11.12 -2.38
N ALA A 467 31.26 -10.32 -1.98
CA ALA A 467 32.65 -10.52 -2.42
C ALA A 467 33.21 -11.88 -1.96
N MET A 468 32.90 -12.27 -0.72
CA MET A 468 33.27 -13.59 -0.20
C MET A 468 32.59 -14.71 -0.99
N TYR A 469 31.30 -14.56 -1.33
CA TYR A 469 30.60 -15.51 -2.18
C TYR A 469 31.24 -15.60 -3.57
N ASP A 470 31.55 -14.47 -4.21
CA ASP A 470 32.20 -14.45 -5.53
C ASP A 470 33.57 -15.13 -5.53
N LEU A 471 34.30 -15.05 -4.42
CA LEU A 471 35.58 -15.72 -4.24
C LEU A 471 35.44 -17.23 -4.02
N LEU A 472 34.43 -17.67 -3.25
CA LEU A 472 34.28 -19.05 -2.81
C LEU A 472 33.37 -19.90 -3.71
N ALA A 473 32.48 -19.27 -4.47
CA ALA A 473 31.50 -19.99 -5.27
C ALA A 473 32.15 -20.66 -6.48
N ASP A 474 32.05 -21.99 -6.54
CA ASP A 474 32.42 -22.73 -7.74
C ASP A 474 31.33 -22.57 -8.82
N ARG A 475 31.64 -21.78 -9.85
CA ARG A 475 30.75 -21.52 -10.98
C ARG A 475 30.68 -22.69 -11.97
N SER A 476 31.54 -23.69 -11.84
CA SER A 476 31.54 -24.89 -12.68
C SER A 476 30.62 -25.99 -12.13
N SER A 477 30.25 -25.92 -10.85
CA SER A 477 29.45 -26.94 -10.16
C SER A 477 28.31 -26.30 -9.35
N LEU A 478 27.31 -25.77 -10.07
CA LEU A 478 26.13 -25.15 -9.45
C LEU A 478 25.25 -26.20 -8.77
N THR A 479 24.67 -25.84 -7.61
CA THR A 479 23.74 -26.72 -6.89
C THR A 479 22.43 -26.89 -7.66
N ASN A 480 21.94 -28.13 -7.76
CA ASN A 480 20.62 -28.48 -8.31
C ASN A 480 19.50 -28.41 -7.27
N ARG A 481 19.77 -27.85 -6.08
CA ARG A 481 18.77 -27.71 -5.00
C ARG A 481 17.68 -26.73 -5.42
N THR A 482 16.43 -27.21 -5.49
CA THR A 482 15.26 -26.34 -5.68
C THR A 482 14.92 -25.57 -4.39
N ALA A 483 14.19 -24.47 -4.51
CA ALA A 483 13.80 -23.61 -3.38
C ALA A 483 12.98 -24.36 -2.30
N ASP A 484 12.31 -25.46 -2.67
CA ASP A 484 11.56 -26.32 -1.76
C ASP A 484 12.43 -27.40 -1.07
N GLY A 485 13.74 -27.36 -1.32
CA GLY A 485 14.71 -28.33 -0.78
C GLY A 485 14.58 -29.73 -1.38
N ILE A 486 13.87 -29.88 -2.51
CA ILE A 486 13.74 -31.14 -3.26
C ILE A 486 14.99 -31.30 -4.12
N LEU A 487 15.71 -32.39 -3.90
CA LEU A 487 16.83 -32.79 -4.74
C LEU A 487 16.27 -33.53 -5.95
N ILE A 488 16.57 -33.05 -7.17
CA ILE A 488 16.39 -33.84 -8.39
C ILE A 488 17.40 -34.99 -8.29
N ASP A 489 16.94 -36.20 -8.61
CA ASP A 489 17.44 -37.53 -8.26
C ASP A 489 18.91 -37.85 -8.64
N ASP A 490 19.87 -37.13 -8.05
CA ASP A 490 21.33 -37.31 -8.19
C ASP A 490 21.95 -37.81 -6.87
N ARG A 491 21.23 -38.68 -6.13
CA ARG A 491 21.76 -39.22 -4.87
C ARG A 491 23.00 -40.10 -5.07
N ASP A 492 23.23 -40.62 -6.28
CA ASP A 492 24.26 -41.64 -6.51
C ASP A 492 25.51 -41.15 -7.26
N THR A 493 25.50 -39.94 -7.83
CA THR A 493 26.63 -39.40 -8.61
C THR A 493 27.45 -38.35 -7.86
N ALA A 494 26.89 -37.72 -6.82
CA ALA A 494 27.55 -36.65 -6.09
C ALA A 494 28.46 -37.17 -4.95
N ALA A 495 29.59 -36.52 -4.74
CA ALA A 495 30.50 -36.85 -3.64
C ALA A 495 29.79 -36.79 -2.28
N PRO A 496 30.13 -37.68 -1.32
CA PRO A 496 29.49 -37.78 0.00
C PRO A 496 29.27 -36.45 0.74
N HIS A 497 30.30 -35.61 0.79
CA HIS A 497 30.24 -34.30 1.46
C HIS A 497 29.27 -33.33 0.79
N VAL A 498 29.11 -33.40 -0.53
CA VAL A 498 28.15 -32.58 -1.28
C VAL A 498 26.71 -33.01 -0.96
N ARG A 499 26.45 -34.32 -0.92
CA ARG A 499 25.13 -34.87 -0.55
C ARG A 499 24.75 -34.48 0.88
N ALA A 500 25.68 -34.64 1.81
CA ALA A 500 25.48 -34.27 3.20
C ALA A 500 25.19 -32.76 3.35
N LEU A 501 25.98 -31.90 2.72
CA LEU A 501 25.76 -30.46 2.77
C LEU A 501 24.40 -30.06 2.17
N ARG A 502 23.99 -30.68 1.06
CA ARG A 502 22.67 -30.47 0.45
C ARG A 502 21.53 -30.87 1.39
N ALA A 503 21.64 -32.02 2.08
CA ALA A 503 20.64 -32.47 3.03
C ALA A 503 20.49 -31.48 4.21
N VAL A 504 21.62 -31.04 4.77
CA VAL A 504 21.67 -30.05 5.86
C VAL A 504 21.04 -28.73 5.44
N LEU A 505 21.41 -28.21 4.27
CA LEU A 505 20.84 -26.95 3.77
C LEU A 505 19.34 -27.10 3.48
N SER A 506 18.88 -28.23 2.94
CA SER A 506 17.45 -28.52 2.72
C SER A 506 16.65 -28.57 4.00
N GLU A 507 17.20 -29.12 5.08
CA GLU A 507 16.56 -29.07 6.40
C GLU A 507 16.50 -27.64 6.94
N TYR A 508 17.62 -26.91 6.83
CA TYR A 508 17.69 -25.51 7.26
C TYR A 508 16.65 -24.63 6.57
N ASP A 509 16.48 -24.75 5.25
CA ASP A 509 15.48 -23.98 4.49
C ASP A 509 14.04 -24.32 4.91
N ARG A 510 13.76 -25.56 5.34
CA ARG A 510 12.45 -25.96 5.88
C ARG A 510 12.22 -25.49 7.33
N SER A 511 13.31 -25.31 8.08
CA SER A 511 13.26 -24.88 9.48
C SER A 511 13.05 -23.36 9.65
N SER A 512 13.38 -22.59 8.61
CA SER A 512 13.24 -21.14 8.60
C SER A 512 11.89 -20.73 7.95
N PRO A 513 11.21 -19.68 8.43
CA PRO A 513 10.06 -19.12 7.72
C PRO A 513 10.48 -18.75 6.28
N PRO A 514 9.66 -19.04 5.25
CA PRO A 514 10.05 -18.83 3.87
C PRO A 514 10.43 -17.37 3.64
N VAL A 515 11.70 -17.12 3.31
CA VAL A 515 12.17 -15.83 2.85
C VAL A 515 11.76 -15.73 1.38
N PHE A 516 10.65 -15.05 1.10
CA PHE A 516 10.25 -14.75 -0.27
C PHE A 516 11.35 -13.91 -0.92
N ARG A 517 12.16 -14.54 -1.78
CA ARG A 517 13.15 -13.82 -2.60
C ARG A 517 12.38 -12.99 -3.63
N SER A 518 12.55 -11.68 -3.58
CA SER A 518 12.08 -10.75 -4.61
C SER A 518 12.75 -11.10 -5.95
N GLY A 519 12.12 -11.96 -6.73
CA GLY A 519 12.68 -12.51 -7.97
C GLY A 519 11.86 -13.67 -8.53
N ALA A 520 11.13 -14.40 -7.68
CA ALA A 520 10.05 -15.28 -8.16
C ALA A 520 8.82 -14.41 -8.43
N ARG A 521 8.39 -14.34 -9.69
CA ARG A 521 7.14 -13.69 -10.10
C ARG A 521 6.00 -14.10 -9.16
N SER A 522 5.57 -13.16 -8.34
CA SER A 522 4.28 -13.24 -7.65
C SER A 522 3.19 -13.09 -8.72
N LYS A 523 2.79 -14.20 -9.34
CA LYS A 523 1.61 -14.24 -10.21
C LYS A 523 0.47 -15.10 -9.66
N GLU A 524 0.60 -15.66 -8.46
CA GLU A 524 -0.35 -16.71 -8.02
C GLU A 524 -0.89 -16.55 -6.60
N LYS A 525 -0.92 -15.33 -6.06
CA LYS A 525 -1.60 -15.06 -4.77
C LYS A 525 -2.49 -13.81 -4.77
N THR A 526 -3.01 -13.39 -5.92
CA THR A 526 -4.08 -12.39 -5.98
C THR A 526 -5.47 -12.98 -5.71
N SER A 527 -5.64 -14.31 -5.73
CA SER A 527 -6.97 -14.92 -5.53
C SER A 527 -7.45 -15.00 -4.07
N LYS A 528 -6.57 -14.85 -3.06
CA LYS A 528 -6.94 -15.03 -1.64
C LYS A 528 -7.38 -13.75 -0.91
N TYR A 529 -7.35 -12.59 -1.58
CA TYR A 529 -7.71 -11.30 -0.99
C TYR A 529 -9.06 -10.75 -1.50
N ARG A 530 -9.88 -11.54 -2.19
CA ARG A 530 -11.18 -11.09 -2.71
C ARG A 530 -12.31 -11.03 -1.69
N SER A 531 -12.17 -11.63 -0.50
CA SER A 531 -13.25 -11.65 0.51
C SER A 531 -13.16 -10.53 1.56
N LEU A 532 -12.57 -9.38 1.22
CA LEU A 532 -12.20 -8.35 2.20
C LEU A 532 -13.39 -7.55 2.81
N TRP A 533 -14.61 -7.72 2.31
CA TRP A 533 -15.75 -6.83 2.66
C TRP A 533 -16.97 -7.53 3.26
N THR A 534 -16.86 -8.79 3.64
CA THR A 534 -17.91 -9.50 4.38
C THR A 534 -17.39 -9.86 5.78
N THR A 535 -17.54 -8.96 6.75
CA THR A 535 -18.57 -9.00 7.82
C THR A 535 -18.53 -7.67 8.57
#